data_AF-A0A7X8JBW3-F1
#
_entry.id   AF-A0A7X8JBW3-F1
#
_cell.length_a   1.000
_cell.length_b   1.000
_cell.length_c   1.000
_cell.angle_alpha   90.00
_cell.angle_beta   90.00
_cell.angle_gamma   90.00
#
_symmetry.space_group_name_H-M   'P 1'
#
loop_
_entity.id
_entity.type
_entity.pdbx_description
1 polymer ?
#
loop_
_entity_poly.entity_id
_entity_poly.type
_entity_poly.pdbx_seq_one_letter_code
_entity_poly.pdbx_strand_id
1 'polypeptide(L)'
;MQLDEIIRKITEAENALSHELSRDDLGLSQDYSEIAQNYLKELVALKDSLQGDELIKAQEFAKAYAEHIKSQVKFLAQKREEVGLQYRNVRGKHVVSNKYVQFKYDSPVKTNNIDKA
;
A
#
# COMPACT_ATOMS: atom_id res chain seq x y z
N MET A 1 -8.13 33.14 1.23
CA MET A 1 -6.64 33.10 1.24
C MET A 1 -6.08 31.95 2.08
N GLN A 2 -6.54 31.75 3.32
CA GLN A 2 -6.08 30.63 4.16
C GLN A 2 -6.57 29.26 3.66
N LEU A 3 -7.80 29.19 3.13
CA LEU A 3 -8.35 27.96 2.55
C LEU A 3 -7.54 27.45 1.35
N ASP A 4 -7.22 28.34 0.40
CA ASP A 4 -6.46 27.98 -0.81
C ASP A 4 -5.07 27.44 -0.47
N GLU A 5 -4.42 28.01 0.54
CA GLU A 5 -3.11 27.57 1.01
C GLU A 5 -3.17 26.18 1.66
N ILE A 6 -4.21 25.90 2.46
CA ILE A 6 -4.41 24.57 3.05
C ILE A 6 -4.68 23.54 1.96
N ILE A 7 -5.55 23.85 0.99
CA ILE A 7 -5.84 22.97 -0.15
C ILE A 7 -4.59 22.69 -0.96
N ARG A 8 -3.77 23.71 -1.23
CA ARG A 8 -2.48 23.57 -1.94
C ARG A 8 -1.56 22.61 -1.19
N LYS A 9 -1.38 22.81 0.12
CA LYS A 9 -0.51 22.00 0.96
C LYS A 9 -0.97 20.54 1.07
N ILE A 10 -2.28 20.29 1.15
CA ILE A 10 -2.83 18.92 1.10
C ILE A 10 -2.47 18.28 -0.24
N THR A 11 -2.75 18.97 -1.35
CA THR A 11 -2.47 18.47 -2.70
C THR A 11 -0.98 18.17 -2.91
N GLU A 12 -0.09 19.03 -2.41
CA GLU A 12 1.36 18.82 -2.49
C GLU A 12 1.82 17.60 -1.69
N ALA A 13 1.31 17.44 -0.47
CA ALA A 13 1.61 16.28 0.36
C ALA A 13 1.11 14.98 -0.26
N GLU A 14 -0.09 14.96 -0.84
CA GLU A 14 -0.62 13.78 -1.56
C GLU A 14 0.18 13.43 -2.80
N ASN A 15 0.61 14.43 -3.57
CA ASN A 15 1.45 14.21 -4.74
C ASN A 15 2.82 13.62 -4.35
N ALA A 16 3.43 14.15 -3.28
CA ALA A 16 4.66 13.61 -2.74
C ALA A 16 4.48 12.19 -2.21
N LEU A 17 3.40 11.92 -1.46
CA LEU A 17 3.00 10.59 -1.01
C LEU A 17 2.91 9.61 -2.18
N SER A 18 2.19 9.96 -3.24
CA SER A 18 2.04 9.15 -4.45
C SER A 18 3.39 8.87 -5.12
N HIS A 19 4.25 9.89 -5.18
CA HIS A 19 5.60 9.76 -5.74
C HIS A 19 6.46 8.78 -4.93
N GLU A 20 6.50 8.90 -3.61
CA GLU A 20 7.32 8.02 -2.76
C GLU A 20 6.76 6.59 -2.68
N LEU A 21 5.44 6.42 -2.71
CA LEU A 21 4.81 5.10 -2.85
C LEU A 21 5.21 4.42 -4.16
N SER A 22 5.36 5.17 -5.26
CA SER A 22 5.83 4.61 -6.53
C SER A 22 7.30 4.16 -6.50
N ARG A 23 8.07 4.67 -5.54
CA ARG A 23 9.48 4.34 -5.31
C ARG A 23 9.68 3.27 -4.23
N ASP A 24 8.60 2.74 -3.66
CA ASP A 24 8.60 1.80 -2.53
C ASP A 24 9.29 2.37 -1.26
N ASP A 25 9.35 3.70 -1.14
CA ASP A 25 9.86 4.37 0.06
C ASP A 25 8.73 4.52 1.10
N LEU A 26 8.59 3.49 1.93
CA LEU A 26 7.54 3.42 2.95
C LEU A 26 7.74 4.43 4.10
N GLY A 27 8.98 4.89 4.33
CA GLY A 27 9.28 5.85 5.39
C GLY A 27 8.79 7.24 5.01
N LEU A 28 9.23 7.74 3.86
CA LEU A 28 8.82 9.06 3.39
C LEU A 28 7.33 9.13 3.03
N SER A 29 6.75 8.04 2.51
CA SER A 29 5.30 7.99 2.29
C SER A 29 4.50 8.10 3.58
N GLN A 30 4.94 7.48 4.67
CA GLN A 30 4.28 7.66 5.98
C GLN A 30 4.34 9.12 6.44
N ASP A 31 5.50 9.77 6.32
CA ASP A 31 5.67 11.18 6.71
C ASP A 31 4.73 12.10 5.91
N TYR A 32 4.66 11.92 4.58
CA TYR A 32 3.77 12.73 3.74
C TYR A 32 2.28 12.45 4.00
N SER A 33 1.91 11.22 4.38
CA SER A 33 0.55 10.91 4.81
C SER A 33 0.17 11.66 6.08
N GLU A 34 1.07 11.72 7.07
CA GLU A 34 0.84 12.46 8.30
C GLU A 34 0.74 13.97 8.06
N ILE A 35 1.58 14.52 7.18
CA ILE A 35 1.51 15.92 6.77
C ILE A 35 0.14 16.23 6.13
N ALA A 36 -0.31 15.42 5.17
CA ALA A 36 -1.63 15.59 4.54
C ALA A 36 -2.77 15.55 5.57
N GLN A 37 -2.72 14.59 6.51
CA GLN A 37 -3.71 14.48 7.58
C GLN A 37 -3.73 15.69 8.52
N ASN A 38 -2.58 16.28 8.83
CA ASN A 38 -2.53 17.46 9.69
C ASN A 38 -3.19 18.67 9.02
N TYR A 39 -2.94 18.90 7.73
CA TYR A 39 -3.63 19.97 7.00
C TYR A 39 -5.13 19.71 6.81
N LEU A 40 -5.55 18.45 6.68
CA LEU A 40 -6.98 18.11 6.69
C LEU A 40 -7.65 18.45 8.03
N LYS A 41 -6.97 18.24 9.17
CA LYS A 41 -7.49 18.66 10.47
C LYS A 41 -7.63 20.18 10.55
N GLU A 42 -6.68 20.92 10.00
CA GLU A 42 -6.77 22.39 9.90
C GLU A 42 -7.97 22.81 9.03
N LEU A 43 -8.20 22.14 7.90
CA LEU A 43 -9.36 22.40 7.04
C LEU A 43 -10.68 22.15 7.79
N VAL A 44 -10.76 21.07 8.57
CA VAL A 44 -11.94 20.75 9.39
C VAL A 44 -12.17 21.82 10.46
N ALA A 45 -11.11 22.32 11.11
CA ALA A 45 -11.20 23.38 12.11
C ALA A 45 -11.73 24.70 11.53
N LEU A 46 -11.45 24.97 10.25
CA LEU A 46 -11.94 26.16 9.55
C LEU A 46 -13.38 26.04 9.05
N LYS A 47 -13.92 24.82 8.91
CA LYS A 47 -15.22 24.54 8.27
C LYS A 47 -16.34 25.50 8.70
N ASP A 48 -16.52 25.68 10.01
CA ASP A 48 -17.65 26.44 10.55
C ASP A 48 -17.48 27.97 10.36
N SER A 49 -16.28 28.42 10.00
CA SER A 49 -15.97 29.82 9.67
C SER A 49 -16.13 30.16 8.18
N LEU A 50 -16.22 29.15 7.30
CA LEU A 50 -16.30 29.35 5.86
C LEU A 50 -17.69 29.80 5.42
N GLN A 51 -17.77 30.79 4.53
CA GLN A 51 -19.02 31.28 3.95
C GLN A 51 -18.86 31.60 2.47
N GLY A 52 -19.99 31.69 1.75
CA GLY A 52 -20.00 32.06 0.33
C GLY A 52 -19.12 31.17 -0.54
N ASP A 53 -18.29 31.78 -1.38
CA ASP A 53 -17.44 31.10 -2.35
C ASP A 53 -16.39 30.19 -1.69
N GLU A 54 -15.88 30.54 -0.51
CA GLU A 54 -14.91 29.70 0.20
C GLU A 54 -15.55 28.39 0.69
N LEU A 55 -16.82 28.44 1.13
CA LEU A 55 -17.55 27.24 1.51
C LEU A 55 -17.80 26.32 0.30
N ILE A 56 -18.17 26.91 -0.85
CA ILE A 56 -18.37 26.15 -2.10
C ILE A 56 -17.08 25.46 -2.51
N LYS A 57 -15.96 26.19 -2.54
CA LYS A 57 -14.64 25.65 -2.89
C LYS A 57 -14.22 24.52 -1.95
N ALA A 58 -14.40 24.70 -0.64
CA ALA A 58 -14.08 23.66 0.34
C ALA A 58 -14.92 22.38 0.15
N GLN A 59 -16.20 22.52 -0.21
CA GLN A 59 -17.08 21.39 -0.51
C GLN A 59 -16.67 20.66 -1.80
N GLU A 60 -16.32 21.40 -2.85
CA GLU A 60 -15.82 20.83 -4.10
C GLU A 60 -14.52 20.06 -3.88
N PHE A 61 -13.58 20.67 -3.16
CA PHE A 61 -12.34 20.01 -2.76
C PHE A 61 -12.61 18.74 -1.94
N ALA A 62 -13.47 18.81 -0.92
CA ALA A 62 -13.78 17.65 -0.09
C ALA A 62 -14.42 16.50 -0.90
N LYS A 63 -15.30 16.80 -1.86
CA LYS A 63 -15.87 15.79 -2.77
C LYS A 63 -14.79 15.14 -3.65
N ALA A 64 -13.94 15.95 -4.26
CA ALA A 64 -12.85 15.45 -5.10
C ALA A 64 -11.86 14.59 -4.29
N TYR A 65 -11.52 15.04 -3.09
CA TYR A 65 -10.63 14.33 -2.18
C TYR A 65 -11.23 13.00 -1.70
N ALA A 66 -12.53 12.95 -1.41
CA ALA A 66 -13.21 11.70 -1.05
C ALA A 66 -13.15 10.64 -2.15
N GLU A 67 -13.38 11.04 -3.42
CA GLU A 67 -13.23 10.13 -4.55
C GLU A 67 -11.77 9.72 -4.79
N HIS A 68 -10.82 10.63 -4.56
CA HIS A 68 -9.39 10.31 -4.60
C HIS A 68 -9.02 9.21 -3.60
N ILE A 69 -9.40 9.36 -2.32
CA ILE A 69 -9.14 8.35 -1.28
C ILE A 69 -9.82 7.02 -1.60
N LYS A 70 -11.06 7.05 -2.08
CA LYS A 70 -11.77 5.83 -2.50
C LYS A 70 -11.03 5.08 -3.61
N SER A 71 -10.46 5.81 -4.57
CA SER A 71 -9.60 5.24 -5.61
C SER A 71 -8.33 4.61 -5.04
N GLN A 72 -7.64 5.32 -4.13
CA GLN A 72 -6.43 4.79 -3.47
C GLN A 72 -6.72 3.51 -2.67
N VAL A 73 -7.80 3.47 -1.89
CA VAL A 73 -8.21 2.29 -1.11
C VAL A 73 -8.48 1.09 -2.03
N LYS A 74 -9.16 1.32 -3.16
CA LYS A 74 -9.42 0.27 -4.16
C LYS A 74 -8.11 -0.27 -4.74
N PHE A 75 -7.17 0.60 -5.09
CA PHE A 75 -5.86 0.22 -5.60
C PHE A 75 -5.05 -0.59 -4.56
N LEU A 76 -5.01 -0.13 -3.31
CA LEU A 76 -4.32 -0.84 -2.22
C LEU A 76 -4.92 -2.22 -1.95
N ALA A 77 -6.24 -2.35 -2.01
CA ALA A 77 -6.91 -3.65 -1.88
C ALA A 77 -6.47 -4.64 -2.97
N GLN A 78 -6.38 -4.18 -4.22
CA GLN A 78 -5.88 -4.99 -5.34
C GLN A 78 -4.41 -5.39 -5.14
N LYS A 79 -3.55 -4.44 -4.75
CA LYS A 79 -2.13 -4.72 -4.46
C LYS A 79 -1.94 -5.71 -3.32
N ARG A 80 -2.74 -5.61 -2.26
CA ARG A 80 -2.73 -6.59 -1.16
C ARG A 80 -3.10 -7.99 -1.63
N GLU A 81 -4.06 -8.12 -2.54
CA GLU A 81 -4.44 -9.41 -3.13
C GLU A 81 -3.31 -9.99 -3.99
N GLU A 82 -2.69 -9.18 -4.84
CA GLU A 82 -1.53 -9.57 -5.66
C GLU A 82 -0.38 -10.10 -4.81
N VAL A 83 0.02 -9.36 -3.77
CA VAL A 83 1.09 -9.77 -2.84
C VAL A 83 0.70 -11.05 -2.09
N GLY A 84 -0.55 -11.16 -1.66
CA GLY A 84 -1.07 -12.37 -1.00
C GLY A 84 -1.05 -13.61 -1.90
N LEU A 85 -1.33 -13.45 -3.20
CA LEU A 85 -1.21 -14.53 -4.19
C LEU A 85 0.25 -14.93 -4.40
N GLN A 86 1.15 -13.97 -4.55
CA GLN A 86 2.59 -14.23 -4.68
C GLN A 86 3.13 -15.01 -3.47
N TYR A 87 2.77 -14.59 -2.25
CA TYR A 87 3.14 -15.29 -1.02
C TYR A 87 2.63 -16.73 -0.98
N ARG A 88 1.35 -16.96 -1.30
CA ARG A 88 0.77 -18.31 -1.37
C ARG A 88 1.48 -19.19 -2.39
N ASN A 89 1.82 -18.65 -3.56
CA ASN A 89 2.54 -19.37 -4.61
C ASN A 89 3.96 -19.77 -4.15
N VAL A 90 4.70 -18.85 -3.53
CA VAL A 90 6.04 -19.14 -2.98
C VAL A 90 5.95 -20.21 -1.88
N ARG A 91 5.01 -20.07 -0.94
CA ARG A 91 4.79 -21.08 0.11
C ARG A 91 4.44 -22.46 -0.47
N GLY A 92 3.60 -22.52 -1.49
CA GLY A 92 3.26 -23.75 -2.20
C GLY A 92 4.50 -24.42 -2.83
N LYS A 93 5.37 -23.64 -3.47
CA LYS A 93 6.65 -24.13 -4.02
C LYS A 93 7.59 -24.67 -2.94
N HIS A 94 7.67 -24.02 -1.78
CA HIS A 94 8.45 -24.52 -0.64
C HIS A 94 7.89 -25.83 -0.08
N VAL A 95 6.57 -25.99 0.03
CA VAL A 95 5.93 -27.24 0.47
C VAL A 95 6.24 -28.38 -0.51
N VAL A 96 6.18 -28.12 -1.81
CA VAL A 96 6.55 -29.10 -2.84
C VAL A 96 8.03 -29.45 -2.76
N SER A 97 8.92 -28.45 -2.68
CA SER A 97 10.37 -28.66 -2.57
C SER A 97 10.74 -29.47 -1.32
N ASN A 98 10.16 -29.15 -0.16
CA ASN A 98 10.40 -29.90 1.07
C ASN A 98 9.92 -31.35 0.97
N LYS A 99 8.76 -31.61 0.35
CA LYS A 99 8.30 -33.00 0.08
C LYS A 99 9.28 -33.75 -0.82
N TYR A 100 9.78 -33.11 -1.88
CA TYR A 100 10.77 -33.73 -2.80
C TYR A 100 12.10 -34.04 -2.10
N VAL A 101 12.57 -33.18 -1.19
CA VAL A 101 13.77 -33.44 -0.38
C VAL A 101 13.52 -34.63 0.56
N GLN A 102 12.36 -34.68 1.22
CA GLN A 102 11.98 -35.82 2.09
C GLN A 102 11.97 -37.15 1.32
N PHE A 103 11.38 -37.18 0.12
CA PHE A 103 11.38 -38.37 -0.75
C PHE A 103 12.80 -38.85 -1.13
N LYS A 104 13.78 -37.94 -1.27
CA LYS A 104 15.18 -38.33 -1.53
C LYS A 104 15.87 -38.96 -0.32
N TYR A 105 15.52 -38.55 0.90
CA TYR A 105 16.08 -39.10 2.13
C TYR A 105 15.37 -40.39 2.59
N ASP A 106 14.06 -40.52 2.30
CA ASP A 106 13.26 -41.70 2.63
C ASP A 106 13.29 -42.79 1.55
N SER A 107 13.93 -42.55 0.39
CA SER A 107 14.16 -43.58 -0.60
C SER A 107 15.37 -44.43 -0.18
N PRO A 108 15.19 -45.72 0.21
CA PRO A 108 16.33 -46.60 0.41
C PRO A 108 17.00 -46.78 -0.95
N VAL A 109 18.16 -46.15 -1.13
CA VAL A 109 19.11 -46.56 -2.16
C VAL A 109 19.48 -47.99 -1.81
N LYS A 110 18.83 -48.96 -2.46
CA LYS A 110 19.32 -50.34 -2.50
C LYS A 110 20.65 -50.28 -3.23
N THR A 111 21.73 -50.07 -2.48
CA THR A 111 23.07 -50.43 -2.92
C THR A 111 23.06 -51.94 -3.07
N ASN A 112 22.82 -52.42 -4.29
CA ASN A 112 23.18 -53.78 -4.65
C ASN A 112 24.70 -53.85 -4.52
N ASN A 113 25.17 -54.36 -3.38
CA ASN A 113 26.50 -54.94 -3.28
C ASN A 113 26.54 -56.08 -4.31
N ILE A 114 27.18 -55.82 -5.44
CA ILE A 114 27.65 -56.88 -6.31
C ILE A 114 28.89 -57.40 -5.62
N ASP A 115 28.71 -58.50 -4.90
CA ASP A 115 29.75 -59.20 -4.16
C ASP A 115 30.94 -59.50 -5.06
N LYS A 116 32.13 -59.21 -4.52
CA LYS A 116 33.37 -59.84 -4.92
C LYS A 116 33.26 -61.35 -4.66
N ALA A 117 33.43 -62.16 -5.69
CA ALA A 117 34.02 -63.49 -5.62
C ALA A 117 34.62 -63.83 -6.98
#